data_AF-A0A286EM21-F1
#
_entry.id   AF-A0A286EM21-F1
#
_cell.length_a   1.000
_cell.length_b   1.000
_cell.length_c   1.000
_cell.angle_alpha   90.00
_cell.angle_beta   90.00
_cell.angle_gamma   90.00
#
_symmetry.space_group_name_H-M   'P 1'
#
loop_
_entity.id
_entity.type
_entity.pdbx_description
1 polymer ?
#
loop_
_entity_poly.entity_id
_entity_poly.type
_entity_poly.pdbx_seq_one_letter_code
_entity_poly.pdbx_strand_id
1 'polypeptide(L)' 'MQLTRRVSWLLLAFGVWSWIIWPTFLKNIWKDPRSWNDGMTAFFTVHLLLTVASLAFGTAIGILGLRGVRAASAAVR' A
#
# COMPACT_ATOMS: atom_id res chain seq x y z
N MET A 1 -14.82 -17.73 7.29
CA MET A 1 -13.52 -18.43 7.26
C MET A 1 -12.51 -17.59 8.02
N GLN A 2 -11.67 -18.19 8.88
CA GLN A 2 -10.59 -17.45 9.55
C GLN A 2 -9.32 -17.44 8.69
N LEU A 3 -8.55 -16.34 8.74
CA LEU A 3 -7.26 -16.25 8.04
C LEU A 3 -6.24 -17.15 8.73
N THR A 4 -5.51 -17.95 7.95
CA THR A 4 -4.41 -18.75 8.50
C THR A 4 -3.23 -17.85 8.86
N ARG A 5 -2.40 -18.26 9.83
CA ARG A 5 -1.21 -17.51 10.27
C ARG A 5 -0.29 -17.12 9.12
N ARG A 6 -0.09 -18.01 8.14
CA ARG A 6 0.75 -17.76 6.95
C ARG A 6 0.15 -16.65 6.07
N VAL A 7 -1.16 -16.71 5.81
CA VAL A 7 -1.84 -15.68 5.02
C VAL A 7 -1.83 -14.34 5.75
N SER A 8 -2.02 -14.31 7.06
CA SER A 8 -1.96 -13.05 7.83
C SER A 8 -0.60 -12.36 7.72
N TRP A 9 0.50 -13.12 7.78
CA TRP A 9 1.85 -12.58 7.55
C TRP A 9 2.05 -12.10 6.12
N LEU A 10 1.54 -12.83 5.12
CA LEU A 10 1.58 -12.42 3.72
C LEU A 10 0.88 -11.06 3.52
N LEU A 11 -0.33 -10.89 4.07
CA LEU A 11 -1.09 -9.65 3.98
C LEU A 11 -0.37 -8.48 4.68
N LEU A 12 0.23 -8.74 5.85
CA LEU A 12 1.00 -7.73 6.56
C LEU A 12 2.23 -7.30 5.76
N ALA A 13 2.99 -8.26 5.23
CA ALA A 13 4.14 -8.00 4.37
C ALA A 13 3.76 -7.24 3.10
N PHE A 14 2.62 -7.58 2.48
CA PHE A 14 2.09 -6.86 1.33
C PHE A 14 1.76 -5.40 1.66
N GLY A 15 1.17 -5.14 2.83
CA GLY A 15 0.91 -3.77 3.30
C GLY A 15 2.20 -2.97 3.46
N VAL A 16 3.22 -3.56 4.09
CA VAL A 16 4.55 -2.93 4.25
C VAL A 16 5.19 -2.68 2.88
N TRP A 17 5.17 -3.66 1.98
CA TRP A 17 5.70 -3.53 0.62
C TRP A 17 5.03 -2.41 -0.16
N SER A 18 3.70 -2.30 -0.05
CA SER A 18 2.92 -1.22 -0.68
C SER A 18 3.41 0.15 -0.22
N TRP A 19 3.67 0.32 1.08
CA TRP A 19 4.21 1.57 1.64
C TRP A 19 5.66 1.88 1.24
N ILE A 20 6.41 0.91 0.72
CA ILE A 20 7.75 1.15 0.17
C ILE A 20 7.65 1.57 -1.29
N ILE A 21 6.87 0.83 -2.09
CA ILE A 21 6.81 1.01 -3.54
C ILE A 21 6.09 2.29 -3.93
N TRP A 22 4.91 2.57 -3.36
CA TRP A 22 4.07 3.67 -3.84
C TRP A 22 4.66 5.07 -3.60
N PRO A 23 5.26 5.39 -2.43
CA PRO A 23 5.96 6.65 -2.26
C PRO A 23 7.18 6.80 -3.16
N THR A 24 7.92 5.71 -3.39
CA THR A 24 9.07 5.68 -4.31
C THR A 24 8.61 5.93 -5.75
N PHE A 25 7.52 5.28 -6.17
CA PHE A 25 6.89 5.50 -7.46
C PHE A 25 6.45 6.95 -7.63
N LEU A 26 5.72 7.51 -6.66
CA LEU A 26 5.25 8.90 -6.73
C LEU A 26 6.42 9.90 -6.78
N LYS A 27 7.51 9.63 -6.05
CA LYS A 27 8.74 10.44 -6.12
C LYS A 27 9.36 10.42 -7.52
N ASN A 28 9.32 9.28 -8.21
CA ASN A 28 9.82 9.18 -9.58
C ASN A 28 8.90 9.90 -10.56
N ILE A 29 7.58 9.75 -10.41
CA ILE A 29 6.59 10.47 -11.22
C ILE A 29 6.72 11.98 -11.02
N TRP A 30 6.87 12.46 -9.79
CA TRP A 30 7.08 13.89 -9.50
C TRP A 30 8.28 14.46 -10.27
N LYS A 31 9.32 13.66 -10.52
CA LYS A 31 10.52 14.08 -11.27
C LYS A 31 10.40 13.94 -12.78
N ASP A 32 9.33 13.31 -13.28
CA ASP A 32 9.11 13.12 -14.70
C ASP A 32 8.69 14.45 -15.36
N PRO A 33 9.33 14.88 -16.46
CA PRO A 33 8.97 16.12 -17.15
C PRO A 33 7.50 16.20 -17.57
N ARG A 34 6.84 15.06 -17.83
CA ARG A 34 5.42 15.01 -18.21
C ARG A 34 4.49 15.41 -17.08
N SER A 35 4.97 15.43 -15.84
CA SER A 35 4.15 15.77 -14.67
C SER A 35 3.85 17.26 -14.54
N TRP A 36 4.62 18.10 -15.22
CA TRP A 36 4.56 19.55 -15.05
C TRP A 36 4.48 20.26 -16.40
N ASN A 37 3.49 21.15 -16.54
CA ASN A 37 3.37 22.09 -17.65
C ASN A 37 2.50 23.26 -17.19
N ASP A 38 3.13 24.36 -16.73
CA ASP A 38 2.47 25.49 -16.04
C ASP A 38 1.57 25.10 -14.85
N GLY A 39 1.80 23.90 -14.29
CA GLY A 39 0.97 23.29 -13.25
C GLY A 39 0.98 21.76 -13.30
N MET A 40 0.17 21.13 -12.45
CA MET A 40 -0.02 19.68 -12.45
C MET A 40 -0.72 19.24 -13.74
N THR A 41 -0.09 18.32 -14.48
CA THR A 41 -0.71 17.74 -15.66
C THR A 41 -1.68 16.62 -15.31
N ALA A 42 -2.49 16.18 -16.28
CA ALA A 42 -3.29 14.97 -16.16
C ALA A 42 -2.42 13.73 -15.87
N PHE A 43 -1.22 13.66 -16.47
CA PHE A 43 -0.27 12.58 -16.21
C PHE A 43 0.10 12.51 -14.71
N PHE A 44 0.48 13.63 -14.10
CA PHE A 44 0.77 13.63 -12.65
C PHE A 44 -0.47 13.31 -11.82
N THR A 45 -1.61 13.93 -12.14
CA THR A 45 -2.86 13.82 -11.38
C THR A 45 -3.36 12.39 -11.30
N VAL A 46 -3.37 11.65 -12.41
CA VAL A 46 -3.80 10.24 -12.44
C VAL A 46 -2.89 9.38 -11.57
N HIS A 47 -1.57 9.56 -11.67
CA HIS A 47 -0.63 8.78 -10.88
C HIS A 47 -0.67 9.13 -9.39
N LEU A 48 -0.93 10.39 -9.03
CA LEU A 48 -1.17 10.79 -7.65
C LEU A 48 -2.41 10.08 -7.08
N LEU A 49 -3.53 10.11 -7.81
CA LEU A 49 -4.76 9.41 -7.40
C LEU A 49 -4.55 7.90 -7.26
N LEU A 50 -3.86 7.27 -8.23
CA LEU A 50 -3.53 5.84 -8.17
C LEU A 50 -2.63 5.52 -6.96
N THR A 51 -1.66 6.38 -6.65
CA THR A 51 -0.79 6.23 -5.49
C THR A 51 -1.60 6.30 -4.19
N VAL A 52 -2.45 7.31 -4.04
CA VAL A 52 -3.28 7.50 -2.83
C VAL A 52 -4.23 6.32 -2.64
N ALA A 53 -4.95 5.91 -3.68
CA ALA A 53 -5.86 4.76 -3.63
C ALA A 53 -5.10 3.47 -3.26
N SER A 54 -3.92 3.26 -3.87
CA SER A 54 -3.12 2.06 -3.60
C SER A 54 -2.54 2.04 -2.18
N LEU A 55 -2.14 3.20 -1.64
CA LEU A 55 -1.73 3.32 -0.23
C LEU A 55 -2.88 3.04 0.73
N ALA A 56 -4.10 3.52 0.41
CA ALA A 56 -5.29 3.23 1.21
C ALA A 56 -5.59 1.72 1.23
N PHE A 57 -5.59 1.06 0.06
CA PHE A 57 -5.79 -0.39 -0.02
C PHE A 57 -4.66 -1.18 0.65
N GLY A 58 -3.39 -0.81 0.43
CA GLY A 58 -2.24 -1.43 1.07
C GLY A 58 -2.30 -1.32 2.59
N THR A 59 -2.74 -0.17 3.12
CA THR A 59 -2.96 0.04 4.56
C THR A 59 -4.08 -0.85 5.09
N ALA A 60 -5.23 -0.89 4.42
CA ALA A 60 -6.35 -1.75 4.81
C ALA A 60 -5.94 -3.23 4.84
N ILE A 61 -5.23 -3.70 3.82
CA ILE A 61 -4.69 -5.07 3.73
C ILE A 61 -3.68 -5.32 4.86
N GLY A 62 -2.76 -4.39 5.12
CA GLY A 62 -1.80 -4.48 6.21
C GLY A 62 -2.47 -4.59 7.59
N ILE A 63 -3.53 -3.81 7.83
CA ILE A 63 -4.33 -3.88 9.06
C ILE A 63 -5.00 -5.25 9.19
N LEU A 64 -5.58 -5.80 8.11
CA LEU A 64 -6.16 -7.15 8.13
C LEU A 64 -5.11 -8.22 8.45
N GLY A 65 -3.92 -8.10 7.85
CA GLY A 65 -2.77 -8.96 8.17
C GLY A 65 -2.37 -8.89 9.64
N LEU A 66 -2.20 -7.67 10.17
CA LEU A 66 -1.84 -7.43 11.57
C LEU A 66 -2.88 -8.01 12.54
N ARG A 67 -4.17 -7.81 12.26
CA ARG A 67 -5.27 -8.38 13.06
C ARG A 67 -5.25 -9.90 13.03
N GLY A 68 -5.00 -10.50 11.86
CA GLY A 68 -4.88 -11.96 11.71
C GLY A 68 -3.68 -12.53 12.48
N VAL A 69 -2.51 -11.88 12.44
CA VAL A 69 -1.32 -12.30 13.20
C VAL A 69 -1.59 -12.25 14.71
N ARG A 70 -2.25 -11.18 15.20
CA ARG A 70 -2.59 -11.03 16.62
C ARG A 70 -3.60 -12.09 17.09
N ALA A 71 -4.65 -12.34 16.31
CA ALA A 71 -5.66 -13.36 16.62
C ALA A 71 -5.05 -14.77 16.63
N ALA A 72 -4.20 -15.11 15.65
CA ALA A 72 -3.51 -16.39 15.61
C ALA A 72 -2.52 -16.58 16.77
N SER A 73 -1.89 -15.49 17.24
CA SER A 73 -0.96 -15.55 18.38
C SER A 73 -1.70 -15.73 19.72
N ALA A 74 -2.92 -15.22 19.84
CA ALA A 74 -3.78 -15.43 21.00
C ALA A 74 -4.33 -16.86 21.07
N ALA A 75 -4.57 -17.52 19.94
CA ALA A 75 -5.08 -18.90 19.89
C ALA A 75 -4.03 -19.99 20.18
N VAL A 76 -2.74 -19.63 20.16
CA VAL A 76 -1.62 -20.55 20.46
C VAL A 76 -1.20 -20.46 21.94
N ARG A 77 -1.63 -19.42 22.66
CA ARG A 77 -1.47 -19.29 24.11
C ARG A 77 -2.66 -19.93 24.83
#